data_AF-A0A846C694-F1
#
_entry.id   AF-A0A846C694-F1
#
_cell.length_a   1.000
_cell.length_b   1.000
_cell.length_c   1.000
_cell.angle_alpha   90.00
_cell.angle_beta   90.00
_cell.angle_gamma   90.00
#
_symmetry.space_group_name_H-M   'P 1'
#
loop_
_entity.id
_entity.type
_entity.pdbx_description
1 polymer ?
#
loop_
_entity_poly.entity_id
_entity_poly.type
_entity_poly.pdbx_seq_one_letter_code
_entity_poly.pdbx_strand_id
1 'polypeptide(L)'
;YQLTELDPALVSRFNLYEFVPTVEDLLLWAAGQDIDSRVLTFIQQHPEYLDGDNPDADAAIATAGSIKTPDRRAWVKVADFVGNHTKLEEIHFKLIAGMVGSRASIAFRQSLPTQRGLGPEQLLLQYSKYSRQLKELEIQDFASLNEQVLLCLNTGHCPETKADNARKNLLKYLQYLRKAKQQEAIAHFSSLVQSPKFSDAMRFVAESIELIDFLSEYLEGIEV
;
A
#
# COMPACT_ATOMS: atom_id res chain seq x y z
N TYR A 1 40.03 -17.47 21.25
CA TYR A 1 39.04 -18.26 20.50
C TYR A 1 37.84 -17.35 20.27
N GLN A 2 37.68 -16.79 19.07
CA GLN A 2 36.48 -16.04 18.73
C GLN A 2 35.38 -17.07 18.44
N LEU A 3 34.29 -17.01 19.21
CA LEU A 3 33.15 -17.94 19.19
C LEU A 3 32.26 -17.82 17.94
N THR A 4 32.65 -17.00 16.96
CA THR A 4 31.81 -16.58 15.83
C THR A 4 32.05 -17.35 14.54
N GLU A 5 33.12 -18.14 14.43
CA GLU A 5 33.40 -18.92 13.22
C GLU A 5 33.37 -20.42 13.53
N LEU A 6 32.40 -21.10 12.92
CA LEU A 6 32.34 -22.56 12.95
C LEU A 6 33.48 -23.10 12.07
N ASP A 7 34.32 -23.98 12.63
CA ASP A 7 35.35 -24.69 11.87
C ASP A 7 34.72 -25.34 10.62
N PRO A 8 35.32 -25.20 9.41
CA PRO A 8 34.89 -25.86 8.19
C PRO A 8 34.54 -27.36 8.35
N ALA A 9 35.27 -28.09 9.19
CA ALA A 9 35.00 -29.49 9.47
C ALA A 9 33.70 -29.71 10.27
N LEU A 10 33.28 -28.72 11.07
CA LEU A 10 32.02 -28.72 11.79
C LEU A 10 30.85 -28.33 10.88
N VAL A 11 31.04 -27.34 10.00
CA VAL A 11 30.05 -26.90 9.00
C VAL A 11 29.71 -28.05 8.03
N SER A 12 30.70 -28.85 7.62
CA SER A 12 30.52 -30.03 6.75
C SER A 12 29.57 -31.10 7.30
N ARG A 13 29.21 -31.07 8.59
CA ARG A 13 28.32 -32.06 9.23
C ARG A 13 26.86 -31.64 9.23
N PHE A 14 26.56 -30.40 8.84
CA PHE A 14 25.22 -29.85 8.83
C PHE A 14 24.81 -29.50 7.39
N ASN A 15 23.55 -29.70 7.08
CA ASN A 15 22.94 -29.03 5.94
C ASN A 15 22.53 -27.63 6.40
N LEU A 16 23.11 -26.59 5.81
CA LEU A 16 22.68 -25.22 6.05
C LEU A 16 21.58 -24.87 5.06
N TYR A 17 20.41 -24.52 5.59
CA TYR A 17 19.30 -23.97 4.83
C TYR A 17 19.11 -22.53 5.27
N GLU A 18 19.24 -21.61 4.33
CA GLU A 18 18.96 -20.20 4.57
C GLU A 18 17.54 -19.90 4.10
N PHE A 19 16.70 -19.48 5.04
CA PHE A 19 15.36 -19.00 4.73
C PHE A 19 15.37 -17.48 4.84
N VAL A 20 15.43 -16.81 3.70
CA VAL A 20 15.26 -15.36 3.62
C VAL A 20 13.82 -15.14 3.13
N PRO A 21 12.86 -14.80 4.00
CA PRO A 21 11.50 -14.56 3.54
C PRO A 21 11.55 -13.33 2.63
N THR A 22 10.82 -13.33 1.54
CA THR A 22 10.84 -12.20 0.61
C THR A 22 9.95 -11.05 1.11
N VAL A 23 9.98 -9.91 0.41
CA VAL A 23 9.03 -8.81 0.64
C VAL A 23 7.61 -9.29 0.42
N GLU A 24 7.38 -10.13 -0.60
CA GLU A 24 6.09 -10.70 -0.91
C GLU A 24 5.59 -11.64 0.20
N ASP A 25 6.47 -12.45 0.79
CA ASP A 25 6.10 -13.31 1.93
C ASP A 25 5.59 -12.47 3.12
N LEU A 26 6.23 -11.31 3.37
CA LEU A 26 5.79 -10.39 4.40
C LEU A 26 4.46 -9.73 4.05
N LEU A 27 4.29 -9.24 2.82
CA LEU A 27 3.03 -8.61 2.39
C LEU A 27 1.86 -9.60 2.42
N LEU A 28 2.09 -10.86 2.04
CA LEU A 28 1.10 -11.93 2.10
C LEU A 28 0.72 -12.27 3.55
N TRP A 29 1.71 -12.40 4.43
CA TRP A 29 1.46 -12.58 5.87
C TRP A 29 0.66 -11.40 6.44
N ALA A 30 1.07 -10.17 6.12
CA ALA A 30 0.49 -8.96 6.67
C ALA A 30 -0.93 -8.68 6.15
N ALA A 31 -1.26 -9.11 4.92
CA ALA A 31 -2.61 -9.05 4.39
C ALA A 31 -3.62 -9.92 5.16
N GLY A 32 -3.13 -10.99 5.81
CA GLY A 32 -3.93 -11.82 6.72
C GLY A 32 -3.96 -11.31 8.16
N GLN A 33 -3.33 -10.17 8.45
CA GLN A 33 -3.28 -9.52 9.76
C GLN A 33 -3.89 -8.11 9.67
N ASP A 34 -4.24 -7.52 10.80
CA ASP A 34 -4.79 -6.15 10.87
C ASP A 34 -3.66 -5.10 10.82
N ILE A 35 -2.79 -5.18 9.81
CA ILE A 35 -1.65 -4.28 9.63
C ILE A 35 -2.09 -3.05 8.83
N ASP A 36 -1.76 -1.86 9.34
CA ASP A 36 -2.16 -0.59 8.71
C ASP A 36 -1.71 -0.50 7.24
N SER A 37 -2.69 -0.26 6.36
CA SER A 37 -2.51 -0.26 4.90
C SER A 37 -1.52 0.80 4.40
N ARG A 38 -1.29 1.90 5.15
CA ARG A 38 -0.30 2.92 4.78
C ARG A 38 1.12 2.35 4.83
N VAL A 39 1.40 1.51 5.82
CA VAL A 39 2.71 0.85 5.95
C VAL A 39 2.87 -0.22 4.87
N LEU A 40 1.83 -1.02 4.61
CA LEU A 40 1.87 -2.04 3.56
C LEU A 40 2.10 -1.42 2.18
N THR A 41 1.38 -0.34 1.87
CA THR A 41 1.51 0.40 0.61
C THR A 41 2.92 0.96 0.46
N PHE A 42 3.47 1.55 1.54
CA PHE A 42 4.84 2.05 1.53
C PHE A 42 5.86 0.94 1.23
N ILE A 43 5.79 -0.19 1.93
CA ILE A 43 6.73 -1.32 1.73
C ILE A 43 6.59 -1.92 0.34
N GLN A 44 5.37 -2.00 -0.19
CA GLN A 44 5.14 -2.48 -1.55
C GLN A 44 5.77 -1.56 -2.60
N GLN A 45 5.68 -0.24 -2.42
CA GLN A 45 6.25 0.75 -3.35
C GLN A 45 7.75 0.96 -3.15
N HIS A 46 8.24 0.73 -1.94
CA HIS A 46 9.62 1.00 -1.53
C HIS A 46 10.22 -0.20 -0.76
N PRO A 47 10.37 -1.36 -1.42
CA PRO A 47 10.88 -2.58 -0.79
C PRO A 47 12.29 -2.41 -0.20
N GLU A 48 13.09 -1.48 -0.73
CA GLU A 48 14.43 -1.13 -0.24
C GLU A 48 14.47 -0.56 1.19
N TYR A 49 13.31 -0.25 1.76
CA TYR A 49 13.17 0.18 3.16
C TYR A 49 12.64 -0.92 4.08
N LEU A 50 12.38 -2.14 3.60
CA LEU A 50 11.89 -3.22 4.44
C LEU A 50 12.95 -3.67 5.46
N ASP A 51 14.15 -3.96 4.94
CA ASP A 51 15.29 -4.45 5.69
C ASP A 51 16.47 -3.48 5.46
N GLY A 52 17.08 -3.04 6.55
CA GLY A 52 18.08 -1.98 6.58
C GLY A 52 19.47 -2.40 6.11
N ASP A 53 19.55 -3.09 4.97
CA ASP A 53 20.83 -3.41 4.33
C ASP A 53 21.40 -2.14 3.69
N ASN A 54 22.02 -1.33 4.54
CA ASN A 54 22.81 -0.20 4.10
C ASN A 54 24.29 -0.46 4.44
N PRO A 55 25.19 -0.61 3.47
CA PRO A 55 26.62 -0.75 3.74
C PRO A 55 27.21 0.45 4.51
N ASP A 56 26.56 1.62 4.47
CA ASP A 56 26.93 2.78 5.28
C ASP A 56 26.53 2.65 6.76
N ALA A 57 25.59 1.77 7.10
CA ALA A 57 25.19 1.51 8.49
C ALA A 57 26.33 0.82 9.25
N ASP A 58 27.09 -0.08 8.63
CA ASP A 58 28.22 -0.76 9.26
C ASP A 58 29.36 0.23 9.60
N ALA A 59 29.66 1.15 8.69
CA ALA A 59 30.64 2.22 8.93
C ALA A 59 30.18 3.19 10.03
N ALA A 60 28.89 3.52 10.06
CA ALA A 60 28.33 4.45 11.02
C ALA A 60 28.09 3.82 12.41
N ILE A 61 27.77 2.53 12.51
CA ILE A 61 27.71 1.75 13.77
C ILE A 61 29.08 1.71 14.44
N ALA A 62 30.16 1.60 13.66
CA ALA A 62 31.53 1.63 14.15
C ALA A 62 31.93 2.99 14.76
N THR A 63 31.19 4.07 14.46
CA THR A 63 31.58 5.45 14.81
C THR A 63 30.62 6.14 15.78
N ALA A 64 29.32 5.83 15.76
CA ALA A 64 28.27 6.59 16.44
C ALA A 64 27.38 5.78 17.43
N GLY A 65 27.63 4.47 17.60
CA GLY A 65 26.78 3.57 18.40
C GLY A 65 25.61 2.98 17.58
N SER A 66 24.72 2.22 18.23
CA SER A 66 23.61 1.52 17.57
C SER A 66 22.68 2.48 16.82
N ILE A 67 22.82 2.54 15.50
CA ILE A 67 21.91 3.29 14.62
C ILE A 67 20.65 2.47 14.42
N LYS A 68 19.48 3.12 14.53
CA LYS A 68 18.21 2.49 14.17
C LYS A 68 18.10 2.34 12.67
N THR A 69 18.01 1.10 12.23
CA THR A 69 17.74 0.70 10.84
C THR A 69 16.33 0.12 10.74
N PRO A 70 15.69 0.19 9.57
CA PRO A 70 14.42 -0.48 9.37
C PRO A 70 14.62 -2.00 9.41
N ASP A 71 13.64 -2.69 9.96
CA ASP A 71 13.51 -4.13 9.90
C ASP A 71 12.03 -4.48 9.96
N ARG A 72 11.68 -5.70 9.59
CA ARG A 72 10.29 -6.19 9.53
C ARG A 72 9.53 -5.98 10.84
N ARG A 73 10.18 -6.17 12.00
CA ARG A 73 9.55 -5.98 13.32
C ARG A 73 9.34 -4.50 13.62
N ALA A 74 10.27 -3.64 13.20
CA ALA A 74 10.11 -2.20 13.33
C ALA A 74 8.91 -1.72 12.51
N TRP A 75 8.70 -2.24 11.30
CA TRP A 75 7.54 -1.91 10.47
C TRP A 75 6.21 -2.37 11.04
N VAL A 76 6.15 -3.54 11.68
CA VAL A 76 4.96 -3.97 12.43
C VAL A 76 4.63 -2.97 13.55
N LYS A 77 5.63 -2.52 14.31
CA LYS A 77 5.41 -1.49 15.36
C LYS A 77 4.95 -0.16 14.79
N VAL A 78 5.49 0.24 13.64
CA VAL A 78 5.05 1.45 12.94
C VAL A 78 3.60 1.28 12.52
N ALA A 79 3.20 0.12 11.99
CA ALA A 79 1.81 -0.14 11.62
C ALA A 79 0.86 -0.06 12.82
N ASP A 80 1.19 -0.71 13.94
CA ASP A 80 0.40 -0.64 15.18
C ASP A 80 0.28 0.81 15.68
N PHE A 81 1.38 1.57 15.65
CA PHE A 81 1.39 2.97 16.04
C PHE A 81 0.54 3.84 15.10
N VAL A 82 0.71 3.66 13.80
CA VAL A 82 0.05 4.43 12.75
C VAL A 82 -1.45 4.13 12.72
N GLY A 83 -1.87 2.88 12.93
CA GLY A 83 -3.28 2.46 12.98
C GLY A 83 -4.11 3.21 14.02
N ASN A 84 -3.49 3.67 15.11
CA ASN A 84 -4.14 4.49 16.14
C ASN A 84 -4.30 5.97 15.76
N HIS A 85 -3.80 6.38 14.59
CA HIS A 85 -3.77 7.78 14.15
C HIS A 85 -4.33 7.92 12.74
N THR A 86 -5.52 8.53 12.63
CA THR A 86 -6.09 8.92 11.33
C THR A 86 -5.22 9.93 10.59
N LYS A 87 -4.51 10.79 11.31
CA LYS A 87 -3.61 11.80 10.74
C LYS A 87 -2.24 11.76 11.41
N LEU A 88 -1.19 11.78 10.59
CA LEU A 88 0.20 11.80 11.05
C LEU A 88 0.79 13.22 11.03
N GLU A 89 1.27 13.68 12.18
CA GLU A 89 1.87 15.00 12.36
C GLU A 89 3.39 14.90 12.49
N GLU A 90 4.09 16.03 12.51
CA GLU A 90 5.55 16.05 12.60
C GLU A 90 6.09 15.27 13.81
N ILE A 91 5.39 15.32 14.95
CA ILE A 91 5.76 14.57 16.15
C ILE A 91 5.67 13.04 15.93
N HIS A 92 4.70 12.58 15.16
CA HIS A 92 4.56 11.16 14.83
C HIS A 92 5.73 10.67 13.98
N PHE A 93 6.19 11.49 13.02
CA PHE A 93 7.37 11.14 12.22
C PHE A 93 8.66 11.15 13.05
N LYS A 94 8.79 12.00 14.07
CA LYS A 94 9.92 11.91 15.02
C LYS A 94 9.92 10.59 15.80
N LEU A 95 8.75 10.09 16.19
CA LEU A 95 8.62 8.79 16.86
C LEU A 95 8.92 7.63 15.90
N ILE A 96 8.39 7.68 14.68
CA ILE A 96 8.65 6.67 13.64
C ILE A 96 10.15 6.62 13.30
N ALA A 97 10.83 7.77 13.22
CA ALA A 97 12.29 7.82 13.06
C ALA A 97 13.05 7.10 14.18
N GLY A 98 12.52 7.09 15.41
CA GLY A 98 13.07 6.29 16.51
C GLY A 98 12.83 4.78 16.38
N MET A 99 11.87 4.36 15.55
CA MET A 99 11.56 2.94 15.29
C MET A 99 12.38 2.38 14.13
N VAL A 100 12.36 3.07 12.98
CA VAL A 100 12.90 2.60 11.69
C VAL A 100 14.12 3.40 11.19
N GLY A 101 14.54 4.43 11.93
CA GLY A 101 15.59 5.34 11.52
C GLY A 101 15.06 6.53 10.70
N SER A 102 15.83 7.63 10.72
CA SER A 102 15.43 8.90 10.10
C SER A 102 15.20 8.79 8.60
N ARG A 103 16.03 8.03 7.88
CA ARG A 103 15.94 7.86 6.41
C ARG A 103 14.61 7.21 6.02
N ALA A 104 14.31 6.06 6.62
CA ALA A 104 13.07 5.32 6.40
C ALA A 104 11.84 6.13 6.82
N SER A 105 11.91 6.85 7.94
CA SER A 105 10.81 7.71 8.38
C SER A 105 10.53 8.89 7.44
N ILE A 106 11.56 9.49 6.84
CA ILE A 106 11.38 10.57 5.86
C ILE A 106 10.78 10.02 4.58
N ALA A 107 11.27 8.89 4.08
CA ALA A 107 10.72 8.23 2.90
C ALA A 107 9.25 7.84 3.11
N PHE A 108 8.93 7.25 4.27
CA PHE A 108 7.54 6.95 4.65
C PHE A 108 6.68 8.21 4.71
N ARG A 109 7.18 9.30 5.30
CA ARG A 109 6.44 10.58 5.32
C ARG A 109 6.13 11.10 3.91
N GLN A 110 7.05 10.93 2.98
CA GLN A 110 6.93 11.38 1.59
C GLN A 110 6.03 10.47 0.76
N SER A 111 6.00 9.17 1.07
CA SER A 111 5.14 8.20 0.37
C SER A 111 3.68 8.29 0.80
N LEU A 112 3.42 8.79 2.02
CA LEU A 112 2.05 9.02 2.44
C LEU A 112 1.43 10.00 1.44
N PRO A 113 0.24 9.68 0.90
CA PRO A 113 -0.51 10.65 0.13
C PRO A 113 -0.52 11.92 0.95
N THR A 114 -0.16 13.05 0.34
CA THR A 114 -0.35 14.36 0.96
C THR A 114 -1.73 14.28 1.60
N GLN A 115 -1.86 14.53 2.91
CA GLN A 115 -3.08 14.30 3.71
C GLN A 115 -4.33 15.08 3.24
N ARG A 116 -4.27 15.60 2.01
CA ARG A 116 -5.31 16.12 1.13
C ARG A 116 -6.01 15.02 0.30
N GLY A 117 -5.58 13.77 0.37
CA GLY A 117 -6.16 12.67 -0.42
C GLY A 117 -7.49 12.14 0.11
N LEU A 118 -8.44 11.90 -0.79
CA LEU A 118 -9.66 11.16 -0.55
C LEU A 118 -9.32 9.67 -0.35
N GLY A 119 -9.75 9.03 0.75
CA GLY A 119 -9.49 7.61 1.00
C GLY A 119 -10.49 6.64 0.33
N PRO A 120 -10.17 5.34 0.20
CA PRO A 120 -11.05 4.36 -0.44
C PRO A 120 -12.39 4.19 0.29
N GLU A 121 -12.40 4.13 1.62
CA GLU A 121 -13.67 4.08 2.38
C GLU A 121 -14.52 5.34 2.22
N GLN A 122 -13.87 6.51 2.17
CA GLN A 122 -14.55 7.78 1.98
C GLN A 122 -15.20 7.83 0.59
N LEU A 123 -14.50 7.33 -0.43
CA LEU A 123 -15.00 7.20 -1.79
C LEU A 123 -16.15 6.19 -1.87
N LEU A 124 -15.94 4.96 -1.38
CA LEU A 124 -16.88 3.86 -1.54
C LEU A 124 -18.12 4.01 -0.65
N LEU A 125 -17.97 4.47 0.60
CA LEU A 125 -19.07 4.49 1.57
C LEU A 125 -19.66 5.88 1.81
N GLN A 126 -18.89 6.95 1.58
CA GLN A 126 -19.25 8.32 1.98
C GLN A 126 -19.13 9.35 0.83
N TYR A 127 -19.28 8.89 -0.42
CA TYR A 127 -19.09 9.70 -1.63
C TYR A 127 -19.76 11.08 -1.59
N SER A 128 -21.02 11.15 -1.16
CA SER A 128 -21.79 12.40 -1.11
C SER A 128 -21.12 13.48 -0.25
N LYS A 129 -20.45 13.08 0.83
CA LYS A 129 -19.77 13.97 1.77
C LYS A 129 -18.41 14.44 1.24
N TYR A 130 -17.68 13.58 0.54
CA TYR A 130 -16.28 13.84 0.18
C TYR A 130 -16.01 14.05 -1.33
N SER A 131 -17.00 13.85 -2.19
CA SER A 131 -16.87 14.04 -3.66
C SER A 131 -16.32 15.39 -4.10
N ARG A 132 -16.43 16.44 -3.29
CA ARG A 132 -15.82 17.75 -3.60
C ARG A 132 -14.29 17.69 -3.62
N GLN A 133 -13.69 16.84 -2.79
CA GLN A 133 -12.23 16.68 -2.72
C GLN A 133 -11.65 16.12 -4.01
N LEU A 134 -12.44 15.40 -4.82
CA LEU A 134 -12.02 14.92 -6.14
C LEU A 134 -11.59 16.05 -7.10
N LYS A 135 -12.00 17.30 -6.84
CA LYS A 135 -11.60 18.46 -7.65
C LYS A 135 -10.22 19.00 -7.29
N GLU A 136 -9.71 18.63 -6.12
CA GLU A 136 -8.44 19.08 -5.58
C GLU A 136 -7.30 18.08 -5.87
N LEU A 137 -7.63 16.91 -6.42
CA LEU A 137 -6.68 15.84 -6.73
C LEU A 137 -5.97 16.11 -8.06
N GLU A 138 -4.66 15.84 -8.08
CA GLU A 138 -3.84 15.82 -9.28
C GLU A 138 -3.93 14.47 -10.00
N ILE A 139 -3.40 14.38 -11.21
CA ILE A 139 -3.44 13.15 -12.03
C ILE A 139 -2.83 11.95 -11.28
N GLN A 140 -1.69 12.17 -10.61
CA GLN A 140 -0.99 11.12 -9.85
C GLN A 140 -1.81 10.62 -8.65
N ASP A 141 -2.59 11.51 -8.02
CA ASP A 141 -3.44 11.14 -6.89
C ASP A 141 -4.56 10.18 -7.32
N PHE A 142 -5.09 10.31 -8.54
CA PHE A 142 -6.10 9.38 -9.05
C PHE A 142 -5.55 7.97 -9.27
N ALA A 143 -4.31 7.84 -9.74
CA ALA A 143 -3.67 6.53 -9.89
C ALA A 143 -3.52 5.83 -8.54
N SER A 144 -3.02 6.55 -7.54
CA SER A 144 -2.90 6.05 -6.16
C SER A 144 -4.27 5.70 -5.55
N LEU A 145 -5.29 6.53 -5.76
CA LEU A 145 -6.64 6.26 -5.28
C LEU A 145 -7.25 5.00 -5.90
N ASN A 146 -7.04 4.78 -7.20
CA ASN A 146 -7.50 3.56 -7.89
C ASN A 146 -6.90 2.29 -7.30
N GLU A 147 -5.59 2.28 -7.04
CA GLU A 147 -4.89 1.16 -6.41
C GLU A 147 -5.45 0.88 -5.02
N GLN A 148 -5.61 1.93 -4.19
CA GLN A 148 -6.14 1.81 -2.84
C GLN A 148 -7.58 1.29 -2.82
N VAL A 149 -8.42 1.73 -3.77
CA VAL A 149 -9.80 1.27 -3.91
C VAL A 149 -9.84 -0.20 -4.29
N LEU A 150 -9.07 -0.63 -5.29
CA LEU A 150 -9.04 -2.04 -5.70
C LEU A 150 -8.45 -2.94 -4.62
N LEU A 151 -7.42 -2.48 -3.90
CA LEU A 151 -6.87 -3.21 -2.75
C LEU A 151 -7.92 -3.37 -1.64
N CYS A 152 -8.65 -2.31 -1.31
CA CYS A 152 -9.72 -2.33 -0.31
C CYS A 152 -10.83 -3.33 -0.70
N LEU A 153 -11.23 -3.34 -1.97
CA LEU A 153 -12.22 -4.29 -2.49
C LEU A 153 -11.70 -5.73 -2.47
N ASN A 154 -10.45 -5.93 -2.86
CA ASN A 154 -9.86 -7.27 -2.95
C ASN A 154 -9.55 -7.90 -1.59
N THR A 155 -9.38 -7.08 -0.55
CA THR A 155 -9.12 -7.54 0.83
C THR A 155 -10.39 -7.70 1.67
N GLY A 156 -11.58 -7.47 1.09
CA GLY A 156 -12.85 -7.65 1.80
C GLY A 156 -13.16 -6.57 2.85
N HIS A 157 -12.46 -5.44 2.83
CA HIS A 157 -12.71 -4.32 3.77
C HIS A 157 -14.04 -3.58 3.50
N CYS A 158 -14.77 -3.92 2.43
CA CYS A 158 -16.11 -3.41 2.19
C CYS A 158 -17.16 -4.35 2.81
N PRO A 159 -17.93 -3.91 3.83
CA PRO A 159 -18.97 -4.75 4.44
C PRO A 159 -20.01 -5.19 3.40
N GLU A 160 -20.37 -6.47 3.37
CA GLU A 160 -21.37 -7.02 2.42
C GLU A 160 -22.69 -6.23 2.45
N THR A 161 -23.12 -5.81 3.64
CA THR A 161 -24.33 -4.99 3.85
C THR A 161 -24.30 -3.63 3.16
N LYS A 162 -23.11 -3.15 2.78
CA LYS A 162 -22.89 -1.86 2.09
C LYS A 162 -22.38 -2.04 0.67
N ALA A 163 -22.25 -3.27 0.17
CA ALA A 163 -21.70 -3.58 -1.15
C ALA A 163 -22.41 -2.81 -2.28
N ASP A 164 -23.75 -2.81 -2.30
CA ASP A 164 -24.51 -2.09 -3.32
C ASP A 164 -24.30 -0.58 -3.30
N ASN A 165 -24.16 0.01 -2.11
CA ASN A 165 -23.85 1.42 -1.98
C ASN A 165 -22.42 1.72 -2.47
N ALA A 166 -21.46 0.84 -2.14
CA ALA A 166 -20.09 0.93 -2.62
C ALA A 166 -19.99 0.85 -4.14
N ARG A 167 -20.73 -0.07 -4.80
CA ARG A 167 -20.80 -0.15 -6.27
C ARG A 167 -21.38 1.11 -6.90
N LYS A 168 -22.48 1.64 -6.35
CA LYS A 168 -23.09 2.90 -6.81
C LYS A 168 -22.14 4.08 -6.67
N ASN A 169 -21.37 4.15 -5.61
CA ASN A 169 -20.42 5.23 -5.38
C ASN A 169 -19.15 5.08 -6.24
N LEU A 170 -18.68 3.85 -6.46
CA LEU A 170 -17.62 3.56 -7.43
C LEU A 170 -18.05 3.99 -8.84
N LEU A 171 -19.28 3.70 -9.25
CA LEU A 171 -19.80 4.13 -10.55
C LEU A 171 -19.83 5.67 -10.66
N LYS A 172 -20.30 6.37 -9.62
CA LYS A 172 -20.29 7.84 -9.59
C LYS A 172 -18.87 8.40 -9.72
N TYR A 173 -17.89 7.76 -9.10
CA TYR A 173 -16.48 8.12 -9.22
C TYR A 173 -15.97 7.96 -10.65
N LEU A 174 -16.19 6.80 -11.27
CA LEU A 174 -15.78 6.55 -12.66
C LEU A 174 -16.47 7.52 -13.64
N GLN A 175 -17.76 7.79 -13.43
CA GLN A 175 -18.50 8.81 -14.18
C GLN A 175 -17.94 10.23 -13.96
N TYR A 176 -17.46 10.53 -12.75
CA TYR A 176 -16.77 11.79 -12.46
C TYR A 176 -15.47 11.89 -13.26
N LEU A 177 -14.62 10.85 -13.25
CA LEU A 177 -13.39 10.82 -14.03
C LEU A 177 -13.67 11.05 -15.53
N ARG A 178 -14.72 10.41 -16.06
CA ARG A 178 -15.15 10.58 -17.47
C ARG A 178 -15.54 12.03 -17.75
N LYS A 179 -16.35 12.65 -16.88
CA LYS A 179 -16.75 14.07 -17.01
C LYS A 179 -15.58 15.03 -16.85
N ALA A 180 -14.63 14.72 -15.98
CA ALA A 180 -13.42 15.50 -15.74
C ALA A 180 -12.33 15.27 -16.79
N LYS A 181 -12.59 14.43 -17.82
CA LYS A 181 -11.65 14.05 -18.88
C LYS A 181 -10.35 13.40 -18.36
N GLN A 182 -10.41 12.73 -17.22
CA GLN A 182 -9.29 12.00 -16.61
C GLN A 182 -9.17 10.61 -17.25
N GLN A 183 -8.91 10.56 -18.56
CA GLN A 183 -8.90 9.31 -19.33
C GLN A 183 -7.82 8.34 -18.85
N GLU A 184 -6.63 8.84 -18.51
CA GLU A 184 -5.52 8.04 -17.99
C GLU A 184 -5.89 7.33 -16.68
N ALA A 185 -6.64 7.99 -15.80
CA ALA A 185 -7.10 7.39 -14.55
C ALA A 185 -8.11 6.25 -14.80
N ILE A 186 -8.99 6.37 -15.80
CA ILE A 186 -9.94 5.31 -16.16
C ILE A 186 -9.20 4.14 -16.81
N ALA A 187 -8.23 4.40 -17.70
CA ALA A 187 -7.36 3.38 -18.28
C ALA A 187 -6.59 2.62 -17.19
N HIS A 188 -6.01 3.35 -16.24
CA HIS A 188 -5.30 2.77 -15.10
C HIS A 188 -6.21 1.85 -14.29
N PHE A 189 -7.40 2.34 -13.91
CA PHE A 189 -8.39 1.52 -13.18
C PHE A 189 -8.77 0.26 -13.96
N SER A 190 -9.05 0.41 -15.26
CA SER A 190 -9.49 -0.69 -16.14
C SER A 190 -8.41 -1.76 -16.29
N SER A 191 -7.15 -1.35 -16.39
CA SER A 191 -6.00 -2.27 -16.44
C SER A 191 -5.85 -3.02 -15.11
N LEU A 192 -5.94 -2.31 -13.98
CA LEU A 192 -5.80 -2.92 -12.66
C LEU A 192 -6.93 -3.91 -12.37
N VAL A 193 -8.18 -3.58 -12.65
CA VAL A 193 -9.32 -4.48 -12.36
C VAL A 193 -9.29 -5.76 -13.19
N GLN A 194 -8.74 -5.71 -14.41
CA GLN A 194 -8.55 -6.89 -15.25
C GLN A 194 -7.34 -7.75 -14.83
N SER A 195 -6.47 -7.22 -13.97
CA SER A 195 -5.33 -7.97 -13.48
C SER A 195 -5.79 -9.16 -12.62
N PRO A 196 -5.24 -10.37 -12.83
CA PRO A 196 -5.53 -11.53 -11.98
C PRO A 196 -5.26 -11.28 -10.49
N LYS A 197 -4.39 -10.32 -10.16
CA LYS A 197 -4.08 -9.90 -8.79
C LYS A 197 -5.28 -9.34 -8.03
N PHE A 198 -6.24 -8.76 -8.74
CA PHE A 198 -7.42 -8.10 -8.18
C PHE A 198 -8.70 -8.88 -8.47
N SER A 199 -8.62 -10.22 -8.48
CA SER A 199 -9.74 -11.09 -8.86
C SER A 199 -11.01 -10.90 -8.02
N ASP A 200 -10.88 -10.64 -6.72
CA ASP A 200 -12.03 -10.38 -5.84
C ASP A 200 -12.63 -9.00 -6.09
N ALA A 201 -11.79 -8.00 -6.38
CA ALA A 201 -12.28 -6.69 -6.80
C ALA A 201 -12.98 -6.75 -8.17
N MET A 202 -12.46 -7.54 -9.12
CA MET A 202 -13.13 -7.78 -10.40
C MET A 202 -14.47 -8.47 -10.21
N ARG A 203 -14.54 -9.49 -9.34
CA ARG A 203 -15.81 -10.13 -8.97
C ARG A 203 -16.80 -9.13 -8.39
N PHE A 204 -16.34 -8.28 -7.47
CA PHE A 204 -17.15 -7.23 -6.87
C PHE A 204 -17.73 -6.27 -7.93
N VAL A 205 -16.92 -5.88 -8.92
CA VAL A 205 -17.33 -5.03 -10.06
C VAL A 205 -18.31 -5.77 -10.97
N ALA A 206 -18.06 -7.04 -11.28
CA ALA A 206 -18.88 -7.88 -12.16
C ALA A 206 -20.30 -8.14 -11.63
N GLU A 207 -20.49 -8.04 -10.31
CA GLU A 207 -21.81 -8.11 -9.70
C GLU A 207 -22.68 -6.85 -9.93
N SER A 208 -22.17 -5.80 -10.59
CA SER A 208 -22.94 -4.64 -11.04
C SER A 208 -22.89 -4.46 -12.55
N ILE A 209 -24.05 -4.68 -13.19
CA ILE A 209 -24.24 -4.48 -14.63
C ILE A 209 -23.81 -3.07 -15.04
N GLU A 210 -24.20 -2.03 -14.27
CA GLU A 210 -23.86 -0.64 -14.61
C GLU A 210 -22.34 -0.36 -14.62
N LEU A 211 -21.56 -1.08 -13.80
CA LEU A 211 -20.11 -0.92 -13.77
C LEU A 211 -19.46 -1.66 -14.94
N ILE A 212 -19.95 -2.86 -15.26
CA ILE A 212 -19.49 -3.63 -16.41
C ILE A 212 -19.80 -2.91 -17.71
N ASP A 213 -21.01 -2.37 -17.86
CA ASP A 213 -21.41 -1.58 -19.03
C ASP A 213 -20.49 -0.36 -19.18
N PHE A 214 -20.25 0.38 -18.09
CA PHE A 214 -19.34 1.54 -18.12
C PHE A 214 -17.93 1.16 -18.58
N LEU A 215 -17.35 0.08 -18.06
CA LEU A 215 -16.01 -0.36 -18.43
C LEU A 215 -15.96 -0.89 -19.86
N SER A 216 -16.98 -1.62 -20.30
CA SER A 216 -17.07 -2.14 -21.67
C SER A 216 -17.19 -1.00 -22.68
N GLU A 217 -18.10 -0.04 -22.45
CA GLU A 217 -18.22 1.19 -23.26
C GLU A 217 -16.89 1.94 -23.36
N TYR A 218 -16.16 2.02 -22.25
CA TYR A 218 -14.87 2.70 -22.22
C TYR A 218 -13.81 1.98 -23.05
N LEU A 219 -13.70 0.65 -22.92
CA LEU A 219 -12.73 -0.16 -23.65
C LEU A 219 -13.02 -0.17 -25.16
N GLU A 220 -14.28 -0.34 -25.56
CA GLU A 220 -14.71 -0.27 -26.96
C GLU A 220 -14.41 1.11 -27.58
N GLY A 221 -14.52 2.18 -26.78
CA GLY A 221 -14.20 3.54 -27.23
C GLY A 221 -12.71 3.83 -27.44
N ILE A 222 -11.80 2.97 -26.98
CA ILE A 222 -10.34 3.10 -27.19
C ILE A 222 -9.88 2.37 -28.45
N GLU A 223 -10.62 1.36 -28.91
CA GLU A 223 -10.27 0.58 -30.11
C GLU A 223 -10.57 1.31 -31.45
N VAL A 224 -10.84 2.62 -31.41
CA VAL A 224 -11.14 3.49 -32.57
C VAL A 224 -10.06 4.55 -32.81
#